data_AF-A0A814SVM8-F1
#
_entry.id   AF-A0A814SVM8-F1
#
_cell.length_a   1.000
_cell.length_b   1.000
_cell.length_c   1.000
_cell.angle_alpha   90.00
_cell.angle_beta   90.00
_cell.angle_gamma   90.00
#
_symmetry.space_group_name_H-M   'P 1'
#
loop_
_entity.id
_entity.type
_entity.pdbx_description
1 polymer ?
#
loop_
_entity_poly.entity_id
_entity_poly.type
_entity_poly.pdbx_seq_one_letter_code
_entity_poly.pdbx_strand_id
1 'polypeptide(L)' 'MGVDVSTAVTQANFACLKGKGYNFAIVRAYRSSGTIDPNAVQTIKNAWNAKMAHVDAYIFPCAKCGNGPEQVSTFT' A
#
# COMPACT_ATOMS: atom_id res chain seq x y z
N MET A 1 -15.63 -1.19 6.22
CA MET A 1 -14.34 -1.46 6.89
C MET A 1 -13.24 -1.50 5.85
N GLY A 2 -11.99 -1.30 6.25
CA GLY A 2 -10.84 -1.37 5.35
C GLY A 2 -9.61 -1.91 6.05
N VAL A 3 -8.55 -2.11 5.29
CA VAL A 3 -7.30 -2.72 5.74
C VAL A 3 -6.12 -1.90 5.22
N ASP A 4 -5.08 -1.73 6.04
CA ASP A 4 -3.77 -1.32 5.56
C ASP A 4 -2.79 -2.49 5.60
N VAL A 5 -1.85 -2.51 4.66
CA VAL A 5 -0.87 -3.61 4.55
C VAL A 5 0.53 -3.07 4.28
N SER A 6 1.52 -3.68 4.91
CA SER A 6 2.93 -3.29 4.81
C SER A 6 3.82 -4.39 4.23
N THR A 7 3.22 -5.44 3.67
CA THR A 7 3.88 -6.60 3.07
C THR A 7 3.13 -7.05 1.83
N ALA A 8 3.72 -7.97 1.06
CA ALA A 8 3.05 -8.54 -0.10
C ALA A 8 1.74 -9.24 0.29
N VAL A 9 0.65 -8.88 -0.39
CA VAL A 9 -0.65 -9.53 -0.23
C VAL A 9 -1.14 -10.01 -1.58
N THR A 10 -1.60 -11.27 -1.62
CA THR A 10 -2.10 -11.91 -2.83
C THR A 10 -3.52 -11.43 -3.17
N GLN A 11 -3.92 -11.58 -4.43
CA GLN A 11 -5.30 -11.29 -4.84
C GLN A 11 -6.32 -12.14 -4.06
N ALA A 12 -6.01 -13.43 -3.80
CA ALA A 12 -6.89 -14.32 -3.04
C ALA A 12 -7.13 -13.82 -1.60
N ASN A 13 -6.10 -13.28 -0.95
CA ASN A 13 -6.25 -12.70 0.39
C ASN A 13 -7.14 -11.45 0.37
N PHE A 14 -6.97 -10.56 -0.61
CA PHE A 14 -7.87 -9.42 -0.76
C PHE A 14 -9.31 -9.83 -1.09
N ALA A 15 -9.50 -10.87 -1.92
CA ALA A 15 -10.83 -11.38 -2.24
C ALA A 15 -11.52 -11.97 -0.99
N CYS A 16 -10.77 -12.67 -0.13
CA CYS A 16 -11.26 -13.12 1.18
C CYS A 16 -11.72 -11.95 2.06
N LEU A 17 -10.90 -10.89 2.16
CA LEU A 17 -11.26 -9.69 2.91
C LEU A 17 -12.50 -8.99 2.33
N LYS A 18 -12.59 -8.89 1.00
CA LYS A 18 -13.77 -8.35 0.31
C LYS A 18 -15.03 -9.13 0.64
N GLY A 19 -14.97 -10.46 0.63
CA GLY A 19 -16.06 -11.35 1.05
C GLY A 19 -16.48 -11.19 2.52
N LYS A 20 -15.59 -10.67 3.37
CA LYS A 20 -15.85 -10.33 4.78
C LYS A 20 -16.29 -8.88 5.00
N GLY A 21 -16.57 -8.12 3.94
CA GLY A 21 -17.07 -6.74 4.04
C GLY A 21 -15.99 -5.66 4.15
N TYR A 22 -14.72 -5.99 3.92
CA TYR A 22 -13.66 -5.00 3.77
C TYR A 22 -13.69 -4.44 2.35
N ASN A 23 -13.87 -3.13 2.21
CA ASN A 23 -14.15 -2.49 0.92
C ASN A 23 -13.05 -1.55 0.45
N PHE A 24 -12.06 -1.24 1.27
CA PHE A 24 -10.90 -0.45 0.83
C PHE A 24 -9.59 -1.01 1.39
N ALA A 25 -8.50 -0.75 0.68
CA ALA A 25 -7.15 -1.15 1.05
C ALA A 25 -6.18 0.03 0.93
N ILE A 26 -5.26 0.19 1.89
CA ILE A 26 -4.17 1.17 1.83
C ILE A 26 -2.84 0.41 1.85
N VAL A 27 -2.04 0.53 0.80
CA VAL A 27 -0.79 -0.25 0.63
C VAL A 27 0.43 0.62 0.95
N ARG A 28 1.36 0.11 1.77
CA ARG A 28 2.64 0.80 1.96
C ARG A 28 3.41 0.86 0.66
N ALA A 29 3.79 2.06 0.24
CA ALA A 29 4.57 2.27 -0.97
C ALA A 29 5.97 2.85 -0.71
N TYR A 30 6.23 3.37 0.48
CA TYR A 30 7.55 3.87 0.87
C TYR A 30 7.86 3.48 2.32
N ARG A 31 9.12 3.15 2.60
CA ARG A 31 9.58 2.55 3.86
C ARG A 31 10.39 3.56 4.69
N SER A 32 10.39 3.38 6.01
CA SER A 32 11.22 4.14 6.96
C SER A 32 12.72 4.05 6.70
N SER A 33 13.15 3.14 5.83
CA SER A 33 14.52 3.02 5.33
C SER A 33 14.86 4.01 4.21
N GLY A 34 13.94 4.87 3.79
CA GLY A 34 14.18 5.85 2.72
C GLY A 34 14.06 5.26 1.31
N THR A 35 13.24 4.22 1.13
CA THR A 35 13.14 3.49 -0.14
C THR A 35 11.71 3.11 -0.46
N ILE A 36 11.38 3.01 -1.76
CA ILE A 36 10.13 2.44 -2.24
C ILE A 36 9.97 0.99 -1.73
N ASP A 37 8.74 0.61 -1.35
CA ASP A 37 8.42 -0.77 -0.99
C ASP A 37 8.31 -1.62 -2.28
N PRO A 38 9.17 -2.63 -2.47
CA PRO A 38 9.19 -3.41 -3.72
C PRO A 38 7.88 -4.20 -3.95
N ASN A 39 7.07 -4.39 -2.92
CA ASN A 39 5.81 -5.13 -3.02
C ASN A 39 4.62 -4.24 -3.41
N ALA A 40 4.77 -2.91 -3.36
CA ALA A 40 3.66 -1.98 -3.44
C ALA A 40 2.86 -2.13 -4.73
N VAL A 41 3.53 -2.08 -5.88
CA VAL A 41 2.89 -2.13 -7.20
C VAL A 41 2.08 -3.41 -7.37
N GLN A 42 2.66 -4.58 -7.05
CA GLN A 42 1.96 -5.84 -7.21
C GLN A 42 0.81 -5.99 -6.21
N THR A 43 0.98 -5.50 -4.98
CA THR A 43 -0.06 -5.55 -3.94
C THR A 43 -1.25 -4.66 -4.30
N ILE A 44 -1.00 -3.45 -4.83
CA ILE A 44 -2.04 -2.55 -5.34
C ILE A 44 -2.81 -3.19 -6.49
N LYS A 45 -2.10 -3.78 -7.47
CA LYS A 45 -2.72 -4.52 -8.58
C LYS A 45 -3.60 -5.67 -8.06
N ASN A 46 -3.12 -6.42 -7.09
CA ASN A 46 -3.87 -7.51 -6.48
C ASN A 46 -5.15 -7.03 -5.77
N ALA A 47 -5.10 -5.89 -5.07
CA ALA A 47 -6.26 -5.29 -4.40
C ALA A 47 -7.34 -4.86 -5.41
N TRP A 48 -6.94 -4.21 -6.51
CA TRP A 48 -7.85 -3.86 -7.61
C TRP A 48 -8.44 -5.09 -8.29
N ASN A 49 -7.61 -6.10 -8.59
CA ASN A 49 -8.06 -7.35 -9.19
C ASN A 49 -9.01 -8.14 -8.28
N ALA A 50 -8.93 -7.94 -6.96
CA ALA A 50 -9.83 -8.50 -5.96
C ALA A 50 -11.11 -7.66 -5.72
N LYS A 51 -11.34 -6.60 -6.51
CA LYS A 51 -12.54 -5.75 -6.44
C LYS A 51 -12.71 -4.99 -5.12
N MET A 52 -11.60 -4.58 -4.50
CA MET A 52 -11.64 -3.51 -3.49
C MET A 52 -12.25 -2.25 -4.13
N ALA A 53 -13.10 -1.53 -3.41
CA ALA A 53 -13.79 -0.34 -3.91
C ALA A 53 -12.87 0.89 -3.98
N HIS A 54 -11.94 1.00 -3.04
CA HIS A 54 -10.92 2.03 -3.01
C HIS A 54 -9.55 1.40 -2.68
N VAL A 55 -8.51 1.81 -3.41
CA VAL A 55 -7.14 1.36 -3.17
C VAL A 55 -6.23 2.57 -3.17
N ASP A 56 -5.67 2.88 -2.02
CA ASP A 56 -4.74 3.98 -1.81
C ASP A 56 -3.37 3.45 -1.40
N ALA A 57 -2.40 4.35 -1.26
CA ALA A 57 -1.08 4.02 -0.77
C ALA A 57 -0.60 5.02 0.28
N TYR A 58 0.27 4.56 1.17
CA TYR A 58 0.87 5.39 2.22
C TYR A 58 2.40 5.35 2.19
N ILE A 59 2.99 6.43 2.67
CA ILE A 59 4.44 6.56 2.91
C ILE A 59 4.69 6.32 4.40
N PHE A 60 5.65 5.46 4.74
CA PHE A 60 6.29 5.46 6.05
C PHE A 60 7.58 6.30 5.94
N PRO A 61 7.60 7.55 6.41
CA PRO A 61 8.73 8.44 6.18
C PRO A 61 10.01 7.95 6.87
N CYS A 62 11.16 8.19 6.23
CA CYS A 62 12.46 8.13 6.88
C CYS A 62 12.85 9.52 7.41
N ALA A 63 12.67 9.74 8.72
CA ALA A 63 13.03 11.02 9.35
C ALA A 63 14.54 11.36 9.31
N LYS A 64 15.40 10.38 8.97
CA LYS A 64 16.87 10.54 8.94
C LYS A 64 17.49 10.52 7.54
N CYS A 65 16.70 10.28 6.48
CA CYS A 65 17.23 10.03 5.13
C CYS A 65 17.17 11.26 4.21
N GLY A 66 16.63 12.40 4.67
CA GLY A 66 16.41 13.58 3.84
C GLY A 66 15.26 14.43 4.35
N ASN A 67 14.81 15.38 3.55
CA ASN A 67 13.69 16.25 3.89
C ASN A 67 12.34 15.61 3.49
N GLY A 68 11.25 16.06 4.11
CA GLY A 68 9.89 15.56 3.84
C GLY A 68 9.42 15.76 2.39
N PRO A 69 9.58 16.95 1.79
CA PRO A 69 9.18 17.20 0.40
C PRO A 69 9.76 16.21 -0.61
N GLU A 70 11.05 15.89 -0.49
CA GLU A 70 11.73 14.96 -1.40
C GLU A 70 11.17 13.52 -1.29
N GLN A 71 10.77 13.12 -0.09
CA GLN A 71 10.14 11.81 0.12
C GLN A 71 8.74 11.76 -0.49
N VAL A 72 8.02 12.88 -0.56
CA VAL A 72 6.72 12.97 -1.25
C VAL A 72 6.92 12.97 -2.77
N SER A 73 7.89 13.71 -3.31
CA SER A 73 8.14 13.76 -4.75
C SER A 73 8.67 12.44 -5.32
N THR A 74 9.36 11.64 -4.50
CA THR A 74 9.80 10.28 -4.91
C THR A 74 8.61 9.31 -5.07
N PHE A 75 7.46 9.64 -4.47
CA PHE A 75 6.28 8.78 -4.42
C PHE A 75 5.22 9.11 -5.49
N THR A 76 5.34 10.22 -6.21
CA THR A 76 4.44 10.64 -7.31
C THR A 76 4.93 10.16 -8.67
#